data_AF-A0A8T6E175-F1
#
_entry.id   AF-A0A8T6E175-F1
#
_cell.length_a   1.000
_cell.length_b   1.000
_cell.length_c   1.000
_cell.angle_alpha   90.00
_cell.angle_beta   90.00
_cell.angle_gamma   90.00
#
_symmetry.space_group_name_H-M   'P 1'
#
loop_
_entity.id
_entity.type
_entity.pdbx_description
1 polymer ?
#
loop_
_entity_poly.entity_id
_entity_poly.type
_entity_poly.pdbx_seq_one_letter_code
_entity_poly.pdbx_strand_id
1 'polypeptide(L)'
;MTMAATPGQLVGQRVRRREDPRLVQGHGTYVDDVKLPGMLHLAFRRSDVAHGVIRSIDTSAAEAMDGVEAVYTGAQIADMVPPMPVATPFPAPDHHSVAPERVRYVGEPIAVVVATDRYKAADAAAAIEVDIEELPAVIDPERAMAGEPTTIYDDFENNLAVPMAPAGTGVGADGSIEDNSALDEAFENADVVISQRMMNQRLVPNAMEPR
;
A
#
# COMPACT_ATOMS: atom_id res chain seq x y z
N MET A 1 42.41 -20.31 17.25
CA MET A 1 43.50 -19.58 16.57
C MET A 1 42.89 -18.98 15.31
N THR A 2 42.52 -17.70 15.34
CA THR A 2 41.85 -17.04 14.21
C THR A 2 42.92 -16.70 13.18
N MET A 3 42.96 -17.44 12.07
CA MET A 3 43.84 -17.12 10.95
C MET A 3 43.47 -15.72 10.45
N ALA A 4 44.41 -14.76 10.53
CA ALA A 4 44.24 -13.45 9.94
C ALA A 4 44.10 -13.60 8.41
N ALA A 5 43.13 -12.91 7.83
CA ALA A 5 42.88 -12.97 6.39
C ALA A 5 44.11 -12.48 5.59
N THR A 6 44.49 -13.24 4.57
CA THR A 6 45.52 -12.84 3.60
C THR A 6 45.10 -11.53 2.91
N PRO A 7 45.98 -10.51 2.82
CA PRO A 7 45.66 -9.27 2.11
C PRO A 7 45.21 -9.57 0.68
N GLY A 8 43.98 -9.19 0.32
CA GLY A 8 43.43 -9.33 -1.05
C GLY A 8 42.24 -10.27 -1.22
N GLN A 9 41.91 -11.13 -0.24
CA GLN A 9 40.73 -12.02 -0.31
C GLN A 9 39.64 -11.59 0.69
N LEU A 10 38.74 -10.69 0.28
CA LEU A 10 37.60 -10.25 1.09
C LEU A 10 36.34 -11.12 0.88
N VAL A 11 36.24 -11.80 -0.26
CA VAL A 11 35.10 -12.67 -0.58
C VAL A 11 35.11 -13.90 0.34
N GLY A 12 33.98 -14.18 0.99
CA GLY A 12 33.81 -15.31 1.90
C GLY A 12 34.32 -15.11 3.33
N GLN A 13 34.91 -13.94 3.64
CA GLN A 13 35.41 -13.65 4.99
C GLN A 13 34.33 -13.08 5.91
N ARG A 14 34.37 -13.45 7.20
CA ARG A 14 33.51 -12.86 8.25
C ARG A 14 34.06 -11.51 8.72
N VAL A 15 33.99 -10.51 7.85
CA VAL A 15 34.45 -9.15 8.16
C VAL A 15 33.43 -8.44 9.06
N ARG A 16 33.90 -7.67 10.05
CA ARG A 16 33.03 -6.85 10.90
C ARG A 16 32.35 -5.75 10.05
N ARG A 17 31.11 -5.42 10.40
CA ARG A 17 30.33 -4.41 9.67
C ARG A 17 30.97 -3.03 9.84
N ARG A 18 30.93 -2.23 8.77
CA ARG A 18 31.46 -0.84 8.79
C ARG A 18 30.48 0.12 9.46
N GLU A 19 29.21 -0.26 9.50
CA GLU A 19 28.07 0.49 10.00
C GLU A 19 27.96 0.41 11.53
N ASP A 20 28.49 -0.65 12.15
CA ASP A 20 28.34 -0.91 13.59
C ASP A 20 28.73 0.29 14.46
N PRO A 21 29.91 0.94 14.29
CA PRO A 21 30.33 2.02 15.19
C PRO A 21 29.32 3.16 15.30
N ARG A 22 28.72 3.60 14.18
CA ARG A 22 27.72 4.68 14.22
C ARG A 22 26.38 4.21 14.77
N LEU A 23 25.95 2.99 14.45
CA LEU A 23 24.63 2.49 14.84
C LEU A 23 24.55 2.17 16.34
N VAL A 24 25.57 1.51 16.90
CA VAL A 24 25.56 1.12 18.32
C VAL A 24 25.78 2.28 19.28
N GLN A 25 26.18 3.44 18.77
CA GLN A 25 26.40 4.66 19.53
C GLN A 25 25.26 5.68 19.41
N GLY A 26 24.20 5.38 18.64
CA GLY A 26 23.14 6.34 18.37
C GLY A 26 23.56 7.49 17.44
N HIS A 27 24.64 7.30 16.66
CA HIS A 27 25.10 8.24 15.65
C HIS A 27 24.62 7.86 14.23
N GLY A 28 23.64 6.95 14.12
CA GLY A 28 22.88 6.78 12.90
C GLY A 28 22.01 8.01 12.64
N THR A 29 21.64 8.24 11.38
CA THR A 29 20.65 9.25 11.02
C THR A 29 19.55 8.55 10.25
N TYR A 30 18.37 8.54 10.87
CA TYR A 30 17.10 8.07 10.34
C TYR A 30 16.23 9.27 9.95
N VAL A 31 15.08 9.02 9.31
CA VAL A 31 14.26 10.12 8.77
C VAL A 31 13.75 11.06 9.87
N ASP A 32 13.26 10.53 10.99
CA ASP A 32 12.71 11.35 12.10
C ASP A 32 13.80 12.04 12.95
N ASP A 33 15.08 11.67 12.78
CA ASP A 33 16.21 12.37 13.41
C ASP A 33 16.46 13.74 12.76
N VAL A 34 16.04 13.91 11.50
CA VAL A 34 16.25 15.15 10.74
C VAL A 34 15.40 16.27 11.35
N LYS A 35 16.04 17.42 11.61
CA LYS A 35 15.38 18.66 12.05
C LYS A 35 15.87 19.82 11.18
N LEU A 36 14.94 20.54 10.56
CA LEU A 36 15.23 21.71 9.73
C LEU A 36 14.59 22.98 10.33
N PRO A 37 15.20 24.17 10.15
CA PRO A 37 14.55 25.42 10.51
C PRO A 37 13.19 25.57 9.80
N GLY A 38 12.13 25.84 10.55
CA GLY A 38 10.78 25.96 10.01
C GLY A 38 10.13 24.64 9.59
N MET A 39 10.67 23.49 10.01
CA MET A 39 10.06 22.19 9.72
C MET A 39 8.67 22.08 10.35
N LEU A 40 7.70 21.66 9.54
CA LEU A 40 6.33 21.34 9.96
C LEU A 40 6.11 19.83 9.96
N HIS A 41 5.03 19.40 10.58
CA HIS A 41 4.64 18.01 10.69
C HIS A 41 3.28 17.78 10.04
N LEU A 42 3.15 16.64 9.36
CA LEU A 42 1.92 16.18 8.76
C LEU A 42 1.24 15.11 9.61
N ALA A 43 -0.08 15.16 9.69
CA ALA A 43 -0.90 14.05 10.15
C ALA A 43 -2.10 13.88 9.20
N PHE A 44 -2.63 12.67 9.15
CA PHE A 44 -3.73 12.32 8.25
C PHE A 44 -4.99 11.99 9.05
N ARG A 45 -6.13 12.58 8.67
CA ARG A 45 -7.43 12.00 9.01
C ARG A 45 -7.62 10.78 8.13
N ARG A 46 -7.79 9.61 8.74
CA ARG A 46 -7.92 8.33 8.04
C ARG A 46 -9.32 7.75 8.21
N SER A 47 -9.76 6.98 7.22
CA SER A 47 -11.04 6.27 7.24
C SER A 47 -11.06 5.18 8.30
N ASP A 48 -12.15 5.09 9.05
CA ASP A 48 -12.55 3.93 9.86
C ASP A 48 -13.46 2.97 9.09
N VAL A 49 -13.99 3.40 7.95
CA VAL A 49 -14.84 2.62 7.04
C VAL A 49 -14.01 1.93 5.95
N ALA A 50 -14.39 0.69 5.62
CA ALA A 50 -13.71 -0.13 4.62
C ALA A 50 -14.05 0.22 3.17
N HIS A 51 -15.28 0.68 2.90
CA HIS A 51 -15.71 1.14 1.58
C HIS A 51 -16.87 2.13 1.77
N GLY A 52 -16.82 3.29 1.13
CA GLY A 52 -17.88 4.29 1.30
C GLY A 52 -17.67 5.55 0.47
N VAL A 53 -18.77 6.30 0.29
CA VAL A 53 -18.76 7.61 -0.38
C VAL A 53 -18.60 8.70 0.68
N ILE A 54 -17.64 9.60 0.50
CA ILE A 54 -17.46 10.76 1.37
C ILE A 54 -18.56 11.77 1.03
N ARG A 55 -19.47 12.01 1.98
CA ARG A 55 -20.58 12.96 1.82
C ARG A 55 -20.18 14.38 2.19
N SER A 56 -19.40 14.53 3.27
CA SER A 56 -18.82 15.81 3.67
C SER A 56 -17.58 15.63 4.54
N ILE A 57 -16.71 16.65 4.53
CA ILE A 57 -15.58 16.79 5.44
C ILE A 57 -15.66 18.19 6.06
N ASP A 58 -15.71 18.27 7.38
CA ASP A 58 -15.62 19.54 8.13
C ASP A 58 -14.23 19.67 8.75
N THR A 59 -13.48 20.65 8.25
CA THR A 59 -12.11 20.98 8.69
C THR A 59 -12.07 22.16 9.66
N SER A 60 -13.20 22.82 9.92
CA SER A 60 -13.24 24.12 10.59
C SER A 60 -12.66 24.10 12.00
N ALA A 61 -12.96 23.05 12.77
CA ALA A 61 -12.40 22.86 14.11
C ALA A 61 -10.88 22.69 14.08
N ALA A 62 -10.36 21.91 13.12
CA ALA A 62 -8.93 21.68 12.96
C ALA A 62 -8.19 22.95 12.51
N GLU A 63 -8.74 23.70 11.57
CA GLU A 63 -8.17 24.95 11.06
C GLU A 63 -8.10 26.05 12.14
N ALA A 64 -9.01 26.03 13.11
CA ALA A 64 -9.03 26.99 14.20
C ALA A 64 -8.04 26.68 15.35
N MET A 65 -7.38 25.52 15.33
CA MET A 65 -6.45 25.12 16.39
C MET A 65 -5.12 25.86 16.30
N ASP A 66 -4.60 26.27 17.47
CA ASP A 66 -3.29 26.92 17.57
C ASP A 66 -2.17 26.03 17.00
N GLY A 67 -1.32 26.62 16.17
CA GLY A 67 -0.18 25.95 15.53
C GLY A 67 -0.53 25.03 14.36
N VAL A 68 -1.77 25.03 13.87
CA VAL A 68 -2.15 24.46 12.56
C VAL A 68 -1.91 25.50 11.48
N GLU A 69 -1.16 25.11 10.44
CA GLU A 69 -0.77 26.00 9.34
C GLU A 69 -1.65 25.79 8.10
N ALA A 70 -2.13 24.57 7.87
CA ALA A 70 -3.04 24.26 6.77
C ALA A 70 -3.77 22.92 6.99
N VAL A 71 -4.94 22.80 6.39
CA VAL A 71 -5.68 21.54 6.25
C VAL A 71 -6.08 21.37 4.78
N TYR A 72 -5.87 20.19 4.22
CA TYR A 72 -6.21 19.86 2.84
C TYR A 72 -7.06 18.59 2.79
N THR A 73 -8.23 18.67 2.15
CA THR A 73 -9.07 17.52 1.82
C THR A 73 -8.52 16.77 0.61
N GLY A 74 -8.92 15.51 0.43
CA GLY A 74 -8.53 14.74 -0.76
C GLY A 74 -8.93 15.40 -2.08
N ALA A 75 -10.07 16.09 -2.15
CA ALA A 75 -10.48 16.83 -3.34
C ALA A 75 -9.50 17.96 -3.68
N GLN A 76 -9.11 18.78 -2.69
CA GLN A 76 -8.12 19.84 -2.89
C GLN A 76 -6.75 19.27 -3.28
N ILE A 77 -6.35 18.12 -2.71
CA ILE A 77 -5.10 17.46 -3.10
C ILE A 77 -5.18 16.95 -4.53
N ALA A 78 -6.29 16.39 -4.98
CA ALA A 78 -6.47 15.91 -6.35
C ALA A 78 -6.40 17.05 -7.39
N ASP A 79 -6.84 18.26 -7.03
CA ASP A 79 -6.70 19.45 -7.87
C ASP A 79 -5.23 19.94 -7.99
N MET A 80 -4.39 19.64 -6.98
CA MET A 80 -3.01 20.11 -6.90
C MET A 80 -1.98 19.07 -7.35
N VAL A 81 -2.28 17.79 -7.15
CA VAL A 81 -1.36 16.67 -7.30
C VAL A 81 -2.02 15.59 -8.14
N PRO A 82 -1.42 15.19 -9.27
CA PRO A 82 -1.97 14.11 -10.09
C PRO A 82 -1.98 12.78 -9.33
N PRO A 83 -2.76 11.78 -9.78
CA PRO A 83 -2.70 10.42 -9.26
C PRO A 83 -1.25 9.90 -9.17
N MET A 84 -0.97 9.12 -8.13
CA MET A 84 0.34 8.51 -7.93
C MET A 84 0.62 7.48 -9.05
N PRO A 85 1.85 7.43 -9.57
CA PRO A 85 2.20 6.46 -10.60
C PRO A 85 2.12 5.04 -10.03
N VAL A 86 1.32 4.18 -10.67
CA VAL A 86 1.26 2.75 -10.38
C VAL A 86 2.11 2.01 -11.40
N ALA A 87 3.25 1.47 -10.97
CA ALA A 87 4.15 0.72 -11.83
C ALA A 87 3.65 -0.72 -12.05
N THR A 88 2.64 -0.88 -12.88
CA THR A 88 2.05 -2.18 -13.24
C THR A 88 1.85 -2.27 -14.76
N PRO A 89 2.06 -3.45 -15.39
CA PRO A 89 1.77 -3.64 -16.81
C PRO A 89 0.27 -3.82 -17.11
N PHE A 90 -0.58 -3.88 -16.08
CA PHE A 90 -2.02 -4.10 -16.21
C PHE A 90 -2.81 -2.79 -16.06
N PRO A 91 -4.04 -2.69 -16.58
CA PRO A 91 -4.92 -1.56 -16.29
C PRO A 91 -5.06 -1.36 -14.79
N ALA A 92 -4.84 -0.13 -14.33
CA ALA A 92 -4.97 0.25 -12.93
C ALA A 92 -5.85 1.50 -12.84
N PRO A 93 -6.71 1.59 -11.82
CA PRO A 93 -7.45 2.82 -11.58
C PRO A 93 -6.50 3.94 -11.13
N ASP A 94 -6.99 5.17 -11.15
CA ASP A 94 -6.27 6.29 -10.56
C ASP A 94 -6.07 6.07 -9.05
N HIS A 95 -4.83 6.24 -8.60
CA HIS A 95 -4.43 6.05 -7.21
C HIS A 95 -4.06 7.40 -6.58
N HIS A 96 -5.02 8.07 -5.95
CA HIS A 96 -4.75 9.31 -5.23
C HIS A 96 -4.07 9.06 -3.89
N SER A 97 -3.22 10.01 -3.47
CA SER A 97 -2.52 9.96 -2.17
C SER A 97 -3.47 10.18 -0.98
N VAL A 98 -4.59 10.85 -1.23
CA VAL A 98 -5.66 11.15 -0.28
C VAL A 98 -6.98 11.00 -1.04
N ALA A 99 -7.94 10.27 -0.46
CA ALA A 99 -9.22 9.93 -1.08
C ALA A 99 -10.04 11.18 -1.39
N PRO A 100 -10.33 11.49 -2.67
CA PRO A 100 -11.08 12.69 -3.02
C PRO A 100 -12.58 12.52 -2.79
N GLU A 101 -13.13 11.35 -3.13
CA GLU A 101 -14.59 11.13 -3.20
C GLU A 101 -15.06 9.87 -2.46
N ARG A 102 -14.22 8.83 -2.43
CA ARG A 102 -14.57 7.52 -1.87
C ARG A 102 -13.40 6.93 -1.12
N VAL A 103 -13.70 6.27 -0.01
CA VAL A 103 -12.77 5.40 0.71
C VAL A 103 -13.00 3.95 0.29
N ARG A 104 -11.94 3.16 0.23
CA ARG A 104 -11.86 1.81 -0.34
C ARG A 104 -11.11 0.84 0.56
N TYR A 105 -10.55 1.31 1.67
CA TYR A 105 -10.00 0.48 2.73
C TYR A 105 -9.94 1.24 4.06
N VAL A 106 -9.99 0.49 5.17
CA VAL A 106 -9.77 1.05 6.50
C VAL A 106 -8.35 1.62 6.58
N GLY A 107 -8.23 2.86 7.04
CA GLY A 107 -6.97 3.58 7.14
C GLY A 107 -6.63 4.43 5.92
N GLU A 108 -7.47 4.47 4.88
CA GLU A 108 -7.23 5.34 3.72
C GLU A 108 -7.23 6.82 4.14
N PRO A 109 -6.22 7.62 3.73
CA PRO A 109 -6.19 9.04 4.05
C PRO A 109 -7.35 9.80 3.39
N ILE A 110 -8.03 10.66 4.14
CA ILE A 110 -9.17 11.48 3.69
C ILE A 110 -8.81 12.97 3.68
N ALA A 111 -8.02 13.40 4.66
CA ALA A 111 -7.51 14.76 4.75
C ALA A 111 -6.11 14.78 5.38
N VAL A 112 -5.39 15.86 5.15
CA VAL A 112 -4.03 16.11 5.65
C VAL A 112 -4.02 17.39 6.47
N VAL A 113 -3.45 17.33 7.66
CA VAL A 113 -3.17 18.49 8.49
C VAL A 113 -1.68 18.78 8.48
N VAL A 114 -1.32 20.05 8.34
CA VAL A 114 0.04 20.58 8.48
C VAL A 114 0.10 21.42 9.75
N ALA A 115 1.00 21.10 10.69
CA ALA A 115 1.13 21.82 11.94
C ALA A 115 2.59 22.00 12.39
N THR A 116 2.80 22.87 13.36
CA THR A 116 4.13 23.22 13.90
C THR A 116 4.82 22.08 14.65
N ASP A 117 4.10 21.07 15.11
CA ASP A 117 4.65 19.85 15.69
C ASP A 117 3.71 18.64 15.51
N ARG A 118 4.25 17.44 15.72
CA ARG A 118 3.54 16.17 15.48
C ARG A 118 2.33 15.95 16.39
N TYR A 119 2.31 16.52 17.59
CA TYR A 119 1.19 16.34 18.53
C TYR A 119 0.02 17.20 18.09
N LYS A 120 0.26 18.48 17.79
CA LYS A 120 -0.77 19.36 17.24
C LYS A 120 -1.34 18.84 15.92
N ALA A 121 -0.49 18.34 15.03
CA ALA A 121 -0.96 17.73 13.78
C ALA A 121 -1.92 16.57 14.05
N ALA A 122 -1.57 15.68 15.00
CA ALA A 122 -2.41 14.53 15.35
C ALA A 122 -3.74 14.95 16.00
N ASP A 123 -3.71 15.89 16.94
CA ASP A 123 -4.91 16.39 17.62
C ASP A 123 -5.86 17.08 16.63
N ALA A 124 -5.32 17.91 15.72
CA ALA A 124 -6.10 18.57 14.68
C ALA A 124 -6.65 17.58 13.63
N ALA A 125 -5.88 16.55 13.25
CA ALA A 125 -6.39 15.50 12.36
C ALA A 125 -7.55 14.72 13.00
N ALA A 126 -7.53 14.52 14.32
CA ALA A 126 -8.62 13.89 15.05
C ALA A 126 -9.88 14.79 15.13
N ALA A 127 -9.70 16.11 15.12
CA ALA A 127 -10.79 17.10 15.16
C ALA A 127 -11.56 17.25 13.83
N ILE A 128 -11.04 16.72 12.71
CA ILE A 128 -11.75 16.72 11.42
C ILE A 128 -12.93 15.75 11.49
N GLU A 129 -14.13 16.26 11.21
CA GLU A 129 -15.34 15.44 11.12
C GLU A 129 -15.58 15.00 9.68
N VAL A 130 -15.94 13.74 9.49
CA VAL A 130 -16.18 13.15 8.16
C VAL A 130 -17.48 12.38 8.19
N ASP A 131 -18.35 12.66 7.23
CA ASP A 131 -19.55 11.88 6.97
C ASP A 131 -19.28 10.94 5.79
N ILE A 132 -19.42 9.63 6.03
CA ILE A 132 -19.19 8.59 5.03
C ILE A 132 -20.46 7.75 4.92
N GLU A 133 -21.02 7.68 3.73
CA GLU A 133 -22.04 6.68 3.42
C GLU A 133 -21.35 5.34 3.16
N GLU A 134 -21.48 4.42 4.10
CA GLU A 134 -20.90 3.09 3.99
C GLU A 134 -21.48 2.31 2.80
N LEU A 135 -20.58 1.67 2.05
CA LEU A 135 -20.89 0.75 0.98
C LEU A 135 -20.45 -0.67 1.35
N PRO A 136 -21.00 -1.72 0.71
CA PRO A 136 -20.55 -3.08 0.94
C PRO A 136 -19.04 -3.24 0.74
N ALA A 137 -18.36 -3.77 1.76
CA ALA A 137 -16.94 -4.09 1.66
C ALA A 137 -16.73 -5.40 0.87
N VAL A 138 -15.65 -5.42 0.07
CA VAL A 138 -15.22 -6.60 -0.70
C VAL A 138 -13.98 -7.20 -0.03
N ILE A 139 -14.13 -8.35 0.65
CA ILE A 139 -13.06 -8.98 1.44
C ILE A 139 -12.70 -10.40 0.99
N ASP A 140 -13.53 -10.99 0.13
CA ASP A 140 -13.32 -12.33 -0.42
C ASP A 140 -12.79 -12.17 -1.85
N PRO A 141 -11.55 -12.60 -2.15
CA PRO A 141 -10.96 -12.44 -3.47
C PRO A 141 -11.70 -13.25 -4.54
N GLU A 142 -12.27 -14.41 -4.23
CA GLU A 142 -13.00 -15.22 -5.21
C GLU A 142 -14.30 -14.54 -5.64
N ARG A 143 -15.01 -13.95 -4.69
CA ARG A 143 -16.20 -13.14 -4.96
C ARG A 143 -15.87 -11.82 -5.65
N ALA A 144 -14.75 -11.19 -5.26
CA ALA A 144 -14.27 -9.95 -5.86
C ALA A 144 -14.06 -10.09 -7.38
N MET A 145 -13.52 -11.22 -7.82
CA MET A 145 -13.31 -11.52 -9.24
C MET A 145 -14.62 -11.57 -10.04
N ALA A 146 -15.74 -11.88 -9.39
CA ALA A 146 -17.07 -11.88 -10.01
C ALA A 146 -17.81 -10.53 -9.85
N GLY A 147 -17.16 -9.49 -9.30
CA GLY A 147 -17.79 -8.20 -9.03
C GLY A 147 -18.69 -8.18 -7.79
N GLU A 148 -18.56 -9.16 -6.89
CA GLU A 148 -19.39 -9.26 -5.70
C GLU A 148 -18.67 -8.81 -4.41
N PRO A 149 -19.41 -8.28 -3.42
CA PRO A 149 -20.80 -7.82 -3.50
C PRO A 149 -20.99 -6.51 -4.29
N THR A 150 -19.89 -5.85 -4.65
CA THR A 150 -19.86 -4.65 -5.48
C THR A 150 -18.52 -4.53 -6.19
N THR A 151 -18.48 -3.79 -7.30
CA THR A 151 -17.22 -3.32 -7.88
C THR A 151 -16.72 -2.08 -7.12
N ILE A 152 -15.41 -1.99 -6.88
CA ILE A 152 -14.77 -0.90 -6.13
C ILE A 152 -14.49 0.33 -7.02
N TYR A 153 -14.26 0.10 -8.31
CA TYR A 153 -14.00 1.14 -9.30
C TYR A 153 -14.99 1.01 -10.46
N ASP A 154 -15.79 2.06 -10.66
CA ASP A 154 -16.90 2.06 -11.63
C ASP A 154 -16.41 1.87 -13.09
N ASP A 155 -15.15 2.24 -13.38
CA ASP A 155 -14.52 2.10 -14.70
C ASP A 155 -14.06 0.66 -15.02
N PHE A 156 -14.23 -0.28 -14.10
CA PHE A 156 -13.82 -1.68 -14.25
C PHE A 156 -15.05 -2.59 -14.22
N GLU A 157 -15.00 -3.68 -14.99
CA GLU A 157 -16.10 -4.66 -15.03
C GLU A 157 -16.28 -5.39 -13.69
N ASN A 158 -15.17 -5.71 -13.02
CA ASN A 158 -15.12 -6.42 -11.74
C ASN A 158 -13.84 -6.02 -10.97
N ASN A 159 -13.56 -6.69 -9.85
CA ASN A 159 -12.37 -6.40 -9.03
C ASN A 159 -11.16 -7.29 -9.36
N LEU A 160 -11.11 -7.89 -10.56
CA LEU A 160 -9.98 -8.72 -11.02
C LEU A 160 -8.93 -7.83 -11.69
N ALA A 161 -7.87 -7.49 -10.95
CA ALA A 161 -6.78 -6.67 -11.47
C ALA A 161 -5.91 -7.42 -12.50
N VAL A 162 -5.64 -8.71 -12.24
CA VAL A 162 -4.82 -9.56 -13.11
C VAL A 162 -5.53 -10.88 -13.28
N PRO A 163 -6.01 -11.23 -14.48
CA PRO A 163 -6.62 -12.53 -14.71
C PRO A 163 -5.59 -13.63 -14.47
N MET A 164 -6.09 -14.81 -14.08
CA MET A 164 -5.26 -16.00 -14.01
C MET A 164 -4.66 -16.25 -15.40
N ALA A 165 -3.38 -15.94 -15.55
CA ALA A 165 -2.62 -16.32 -16.72
C ALA A 165 -2.32 -17.83 -16.58
N PRO A 166 -2.69 -18.65 -17.56
CA PRO A 166 -2.23 -20.01 -17.62
C PRO A 166 -0.70 -20.02 -17.69
N ALA A 167 -0.09 -21.09 -17.19
CA ALA A 167 1.35 -21.31 -17.29
C ALA A 167 1.59 -22.65 -17.97
N GLY A 168 2.48 -22.69 -18.96
CA GLY A 168 2.74 -23.92 -19.71
C GLY A 168 3.29 -23.66 -21.11
N THR A 169 3.55 -24.73 -21.84
CA THR A 169 4.15 -24.71 -23.19
C THR A 169 3.20 -24.29 -24.30
N GLY A 170 1.91 -24.07 -24.02
CA GLY A 170 0.91 -23.58 -24.98
C GLY A 170 0.21 -22.32 -24.49
N VAL A 171 0.95 -21.40 -23.86
CA VAL A 171 0.46 -20.08 -23.51
C VAL A 171 1.12 -19.05 -24.42
N GLY A 172 0.29 -18.31 -25.14
CA GLY A 172 0.71 -17.25 -26.05
C GLY A 172 1.37 -16.09 -25.31
N ALA A 173 2.10 -15.24 -26.07
CA ALA A 173 2.76 -14.06 -25.51
C ALA A 173 1.80 -13.02 -24.91
N ASP A 174 0.51 -13.13 -25.23
CA ASP A 174 -0.59 -12.33 -24.68
C ASP A 174 -1.25 -12.98 -23.44
N GLY A 175 -0.76 -14.14 -22.99
CA GLY A 175 -1.31 -14.89 -21.86
C GLY A 175 -2.53 -15.75 -22.19
N SER A 176 -2.92 -15.86 -23.47
CA SER A 176 -3.99 -16.77 -23.90
C SER A 176 -3.52 -18.23 -23.90
N ILE A 177 -4.42 -19.18 -23.62
CA ILE A 177 -4.14 -20.60 -23.85
C ILE A 177 -4.24 -20.85 -25.35
N GLU A 178 -3.11 -21.07 -26.00
CA GLU A 178 -3.04 -21.53 -27.38
C GLU A 178 -3.25 -23.05 -27.47
N ASP A 179 -2.72 -23.82 -26.51
CA ASP A 179 -2.88 -25.27 -26.41
C ASP A 179 -2.61 -25.81 -25.00
N ASN A 180 -3.62 -26.40 -24.36
CA ASN A 180 -3.48 -27.11 -23.07
C ASN A 180 -3.64 -28.63 -23.20
N SER A 181 -3.79 -29.17 -24.41
CA SER A 181 -4.10 -30.59 -24.63
C SER A 181 -3.07 -31.53 -24.02
N ALA A 182 -1.79 -31.16 -24.00
CA ALA A 182 -0.73 -31.96 -23.37
C ALA A 182 -0.85 -32.01 -21.84
N LEU A 183 -1.32 -30.94 -21.19
CA LEU A 183 -1.59 -30.93 -19.75
C LEU A 183 -2.85 -31.75 -19.45
N ASP A 184 -3.90 -31.57 -20.23
CA ASP A 184 -5.16 -32.31 -20.09
C ASP A 184 -4.92 -33.82 -20.27
N GLU A 185 -4.22 -34.23 -21.33
CA GLU A 185 -3.85 -35.62 -21.60
C GLU A 185 -2.99 -36.21 -20.46
N ALA A 186 -2.06 -35.42 -19.90
CA ALA A 186 -1.24 -35.87 -18.79
C ALA A 186 -2.06 -36.10 -17.51
N PHE A 187 -3.04 -35.25 -17.21
CA PHE A 187 -3.95 -35.44 -16.09
C PHE A 187 -4.95 -36.58 -16.32
N GLU A 188 -5.47 -36.74 -17.54
CA GLU A 188 -6.39 -37.83 -17.90
C GLU A 188 -5.73 -39.20 -17.80
N ASN A 189 -4.47 -39.31 -18.22
CA ASN A 189 -3.72 -40.57 -18.22
C ASN A 189 -2.87 -40.82 -16.97
N ALA A 190 -2.91 -39.93 -15.97
CA ALA A 190 -2.12 -40.08 -14.76
C ALA A 190 -2.63 -41.26 -13.90
N ASP A 191 -1.72 -42.16 -13.50
CA ASP A 191 -2.04 -43.22 -12.54
C ASP A 191 -2.50 -42.67 -11.18
N VAL A 192 -2.00 -41.48 -10.81
CA VAL A 192 -2.31 -40.80 -9.55
C VAL A 192 -2.40 -39.30 -9.77
N VAL A 193 -3.51 -38.70 -9.33
CA VAL A 193 -3.70 -37.24 -9.28
C VAL A 193 -3.82 -36.80 -7.82
N ILE A 194 -3.00 -35.83 -7.41
CA ILE A 194 -3.05 -35.22 -6.08
C ILE A 194 -3.44 -33.75 -6.24
N SER A 195 -4.46 -33.31 -5.52
CA SER A 195 -4.90 -31.92 -5.50
C SER A 195 -4.90 -31.38 -4.07
N GLN A 196 -4.43 -30.14 -3.91
CA GLN A 196 -4.43 -29.45 -2.63
C GLN A 196 -4.70 -27.95 -2.82
N ARG A 197 -5.66 -27.43 -2.04
CA ARG A 197 -5.87 -25.99 -1.90
C ARG A 197 -4.87 -25.42 -0.89
N MET A 198 -4.10 -24.43 -1.30
CA MET A 198 -3.15 -23.72 -0.44
C MET A 198 -3.50 -22.24 -0.40
N MET A 199 -3.52 -21.66 0.80
CA MET A 199 -3.68 -20.23 0.99
C MET A 199 -2.34 -19.64 1.41
N ASN A 200 -1.76 -18.80 0.56
CA ASN A 200 -0.65 -17.94 0.95
C ASN A 200 -1.26 -16.64 1.49
N GLN A 201 -1.40 -16.56 2.81
CA GLN A 201 -2.08 -15.45 3.46
C GLN A 201 -1.39 -14.11 3.19
N ARG A 202 -2.16 -13.03 3.22
CA ARG A 202 -1.61 -11.67 3.17
C ARG A 202 -0.72 -11.43 4.40
N LEU A 203 0.52 -11.06 4.13
CA LEU A 203 1.49 -10.62 5.14
C LEU A 203 1.97 -9.22 4.80
N VAL A 204 2.57 -8.54 5.79
CA VAL A 204 3.17 -7.22 5.61
C VAL A 204 4.57 -7.23 6.24
N PRO A 205 5.59 -6.68 5.58
CA PRO A 205 6.88 -6.44 6.22
C PRO A 205 6.70 -5.35 7.29
N ASN A 206 6.76 -5.75 8.56
CA ASN A 206 6.73 -4.84 9.69
C ASN A 206 8.16 -4.43 10.06
N ALA A 207 8.73 -3.50 9.28
CA ALA A 207 10.01 -2.90 9.63
C ALA A 207 9.91 -2.13 10.95
N MET A 208 10.98 -2.13 11.75
CA MET A 208 11.00 -1.41 13.03
C MET A 208 10.92 0.11 12.86
N GLU A 209 11.54 0.63 11.80
CA GLU A 209 11.34 2.02 11.35
C GLU A 209 10.18 2.04 10.35
N PRO A 210 9.08 2.76 10.65
CA PRO A 210 7.96 2.91 9.71
C PRO A 210 8.33 3.83 8.54
N ARG A 211 7.49 3.86 7.51
CA ARG A 211 7.59 4.84 6.42
C ARG A 211 7.14 6.22 6.87
#